data_AF-A0A2P7QDZ8-F1
#
_entry.id   AF-A0A2P7QDZ8-F1
#
_cell.length_a   1.000
_cell.length_b   1.000
_cell.length_c   1.000
_cell.angle_alpha   90.00
_cell.angle_beta   90.00
_cell.angle_gamma   90.00
#
_symmetry.space_group_name_H-M   'P 1'
#
loop_
_entity.id
_entity.type
_entity.pdbx_description
1 polymer ?
#
loop_
_entity_poly.entity_id
_entity_poly.type
_entity_poly.pdbx_seq_one_letter_code
_entity_poly.pdbx_strand_id
1 'polypeptide(L)'
;FFTPQLDRLESPLNLLGRFDVDDISTEALLFQTGYLTIRRKEEPVPSYWLYTLGYPNREVEASLNQALLPSLGVAGTEPTIRVLRLLQANDFAGLEQHFRALFAALPHDWYRNNPIAKYEGHYASVFYSHIAALGLRVTVEDASNTGKVDMAVEFNGHVYLFEFKVVEQVPGGKALQQLKDRNYADKYRAQGLPIHLIGVEFSREQRQIVAFERELA
;
A
#
# COMPACT_ATOMS: atom_id res chain seq x y z
N PHE A 1 -8.52 -2.93 -11.13
CA PHE A 1 -8.66 -3.67 -9.86
C PHE A 1 -8.35 -2.72 -8.71
N PHE A 2 -9.35 -2.47 -7.86
CA PHE A 2 -9.18 -1.93 -6.52
C PHE A 2 -8.54 -3.05 -5.71
N THR A 3 -7.37 -2.87 -5.13
CA THR A 3 -6.98 -3.75 -4.02
C THR A 3 -7.96 -3.41 -2.90
N PRO A 4 -8.85 -4.32 -2.48
CA PRO A 4 -9.67 -4.07 -1.30
C PRO A 4 -8.74 -3.72 -0.14
N GLN A 5 -9.21 -2.98 0.86
CA GLN A 5 -8.50 -2.87 2.14
C GLN A 5 -8.52 -4.26 2.82
N LEU A 6 -7.64 -5.15 2.36
CA LEU A 6 -7.51 -6.54 2.81
C LEU A 6 -7.00 -6.62 4.25
N ASP A 7 -6.33 -5.57 4.66
CA ASP A 7 -5.79 -5.29 5.97
C ASP A 7 -6.88 -5.00 7.02
N ARG A 8 -8.07 -4.54 6.59
CA ARG A 8 -9.25 -4.38 7.47
C ARG A 8 -10.55 -4.40 6.69
N LEU A 9 -11.25 -5.53 6.68
CA LEU A 9 -12.53 -5.67 6.01
C LEU A 9 -13.65 -6.07 6.96
N GLU A 10 -14.75 -5.33 6.96
CA GLU A 10 -15.92 -5.58 7.81
C GLU A 10 -17.02 -6.32 7.02
N SER A 11 -17.42 -7.52 7.49
CA SER A 11 -18.43 -8.33 6.79
C SER A 11 -19.28 -9.20 7.74
N PRO A 12 -20.61 -9.34 7.51
CA PRO A 12 -21.42 -10.33 8.21
C PRO A 12 -21.10 -11.78 7.77
N LEU A 13 -21.23 -12.74 8.70
CA LEU A 13 -20.77 -14.14 8.50
C LEU A 13 -21.42 -14.85 7.30
N ASN A 14 -22.65 -14.48 6.95
CA ASN A 14 -23.39 -15.07 5.82
C ASN A 14 -22.76 -14.76 4.45
N LEU A 15 -21.95 -13.70 4.34
CA LEU A 15 -21.20 -13.40 3.12
C LEU A 15 -19.93 -14.25 2.99
N LEU A 16 -19.33 -14.66 4.12
CA LEU A 16 -18.11 -15.51 4.13
C LEU A 16 -18.40 -16.97 3.81
N GLY A 17 -19.65 -17.41 4.05
CA GLY A 17 -20.12 -18.76 3.78
C GLY A 17 -20.82 -18.95 2.43
N ARG A 18 -20.71 -18.00 1.48
CA ARG A 18 -21.22 -18.22 0.12
C ARG A 18 -20.30 -19.20 -0.61
N PHE A 19 -20.87 -20.30 -1.06
CA PHE A 19 -20.19 -21.38 -1.80
C PHE A 19 -20.58 -21.43 -3.29
N ASP A 20 -21.36 -20.44 -3.75
CA ASP A 20 -21.65 -20.30 -5.17
C ASP A 20 -20.40 -19.75 -5.87
N VAL A 21 -19.75 -20.59 -6.69
CA VAL A 21 -18.51 -20.24 -7.39
C VAL A 21 -18.73 -19.08 -8.36
N ASP A 22 -19.96 -18.90 -8.86
CA ASP A 22 -20.32 -17.83 -9.80
C ASP A 22 -20.68 -16.50 -9.11
N ASP A 23 -20.89 -16.49 -7.78
CA ASP A 23 -21.23 -15.29 -6.96
C ASP A 23 -20.41 -15.22 -5.65
N ILE A 24 -19.18 -15.74 -5.66
CA ILE A 24 -18.27 -15.63 -4.53
C ILE A 24 -17.58 -14.25 -4.53
N SER A 25 -17.70 -13.52 -3.43
CA SER A 25 -16.99 -12.25 -3.27
C SER A 25 -15.49 -12.49 -3.10
N THR A 26 -14.64 -11.54 -3.50
CA THR A 26 -13.18 -11.63 -3.36
C THR A 26 -12.78 -11.90 -1.90
N GLU A 27 -13.49 -11.28 -0.95
CA GLU A 27 -13.28 -11.42 0.48
C GLU A 27 -13.58 -12.84 0.96
N ALA A 28 -14.70 -13.41 0.51
CA ALA A 28 -15.07 -14.79 0.81
C ALA A 28 -14.05 -15.77 0.22
N LEU A 29 -13.60 -15.55 -1.02
CA LEU A 29 -12.56 -16.35 -1.65
C LEU A 29 -11.25 -16.31 -0.86
N LEU A 30 -10.75 -15.12 -0.51
CA LEU A 30 -9.51 -14.95 0.24
C LEU A 30 -9.61 -15.50 1.66
N PHE A 31 -10.78 -15.41 2.31
CA PHE A 31 -11.03 -16.03 3.61
C PHE A 31 -11.03 -17.57 3.50
N GLN A 32 -11.76 -18.15 2.54
CA GLN A 32 -11.86 -19.59 2.36
C GLN A 32 -10.53 -20.23 1.94
N THR A 33 -9.71 -19.51 1.19
CA THR A 33 -8.37 -19.96 0.76
C THR A 33 -7.27 -19.67 1.79
N GLY A 34 -7.61 -19.07 2.94
CA GLY A 34 -6.69 -18.83 4.05
C GLY A 34 -5.79 -17.59 3.92
N TYR A 35 -5.98 -16.76 2.89
CA TYR A 35 -5.29 -15.48 2.75
C TYR A 35 -5.79 -14.44 3.76
N LEU A 36 -7.06 -14.51 4.15
CA LEU A 36 -7.64 -13.71 5.23
C LEU A 36 -8.13 -14.59 6.37
N THR A 37 -8.06 -14.06 7.59
CA THR A 37 -8.61 -14.67 8.80
C THR A 37 -9.38 -13.63 9.62
N ILE A 38 -10.17 -14.08 10.59
CA ILE A 38 -10.89 -13.20 11.51
C ILE A 38 -9.87 -12.60 12.49
N ARG A 39 -9.71 -11.28 12.45
CA ARG A 39 -8.87 -10.50 13.38
C ARG A 39 -9.67 -10.01 14.57
N ARG A 40 -10.95 -9.68 14.36
CA ARG A 40 -11.85 -9.16 15.38
C ARG A 40 -13.28 -9.63 15.12
N LYS A 41 -14.02 -9.82 16.20
CA LYS A 41 -15.46 -10.10 16.20
C LYS A 41 -16.12 -9.17 17.20
N GLU A 42 -17.19 -8.50 16.79
CA GLU A 42 -17.91 -7.52 17.60
C GLU A 42 -19.42 -7.70 17.49
N GLU A 43 -20.13 -7.35 18.55
CA GLU A 43 -21.60 -7.33 18.58
C GLU A 43 -22.06 -5.90 18.88
N PRO A 44 -22.06 -4.98 17.89
CA PRO A 44 -22.47 -3.59 18.13
C PRO A 44 -23.94 -3.45 18.54
N VAL A 45 -24.80 -4.39 18.12
CA VAL A 45 -26.17 -4.54 18.63
C VAL A 45 -26.48 -6.02 18.87
N PRO A 46 -27.36 -6.38 19.82
CA PRO A 46 -27.64 -7.77 20.15
C PRO A 46 -28.01 -8.61 18.92
N SER A 47 -27.39 -9.78 18.82
CA SER A 47 -27.50 -10.74 17.70
C SER A 47 -26.97 -10.27 16.34
N TYR A 48 -26.34 -9.10 16.26
CA TYR A 48 -25.69 -8.60 15.05
C TYR A 48 -24.18 -8.65 15.19
N TRP A 49 -23.56 -9.65 14.58
CA TRP A 49 -22.11 -9.86 14.64
C TRP A 49 -21.40 -9.24 13.43
N LEU A 50 -20.40 -8.42 13.71
CA LEU A 50 -19.48 -7.85 12.74
C LEU A 50 -18.11 -8.53 12.86
N TYR A 51 -17.53 -8.91 11.72
CA TYR A 51 -16.21 -9.54 11.66
C TYR A 51 -15.26 -8.64 10.90
N THR A 52 -14.10 -8.38 11.49
CA THR A 52 -12.98 -7.74 10.81
C THR A 52 -12.03 -8.82 10.29
N LEU A 53 -11.85 -8.87 8.98
CA LEU A 53 -10.87 -9.72 8.32
C LEU A 53 -9.52 -9.00 8.18
N GLY A 54 -8.46 -9.79 8.15
CA GLY A 54 -7.10 -9.36 7.85
C GLY A 54 -6.16 -10.54 7.63
N TYR A 55 -4.92 -10.27 7.22
CA TYR A 55 -3.93 -11.31 7.03
C TYR A 55 -3.64 -12.08 8.34
N PRO A 56 -3.44 -13.42 8.27
CA PRO A 56 -3.10 -14.21 9.44
C PRO A 56 -1.69 -13.89 9.96
N ASN A 57 -0.75 -13.67 9.05
CA ASN A 57 0.64 -13.32 9.33
C ASN A 57 1.27 -12.61 8.11
N ARG A 58 2.51 -12.13 8.26
CA ARG A 58 3.25 -11.41 7.21
C ARG A 58 3.66 -12.28 6.03
N GLU A 59 3.90 -13.57 6.24
CA GLU A 59 4.30 -14.49 5.16
C GLU A 59 3.17 -14.66 4.15
N VAL A 60 1.93 -14.77 4.64
CA VAL A 60 0.72 -14.84 3.82
C VAL A 60 0.45 -13.52 3.10
N GLU A 61 0.60 -12.38 3.78
CA GLU A 61 0.51 -11.05 3.15
C GLU A 61 1.53 -10.89 2.01
N ALA A 62 2.80 -11.22 2.27
CA ALA A 62 3.86 -11.12 1.28
C ALA A 62 3.61 -12.04 0.08
N SER A 63 3.23 -13.29 0.34
CA SER A 63 2.96 -14.29 -0.70
C SER A 63 1.78 -13.87 -1.59
N LEU A 64 0.69 -13.34 -1.00
CA LEU A 64 -0.44 -12.84 -1.78
C LEU A 64 -0.03 -11.65 -2.64
N ASN A 65 0.66 -10.66 -2.06
CA ASN A 65 1.10 -9.48 -2.81
C ASN A 65 2.06 -9.86 -3.94
N GLN A 66 2.98 -10.80 -3.71
CA GLN A 66 3.85 -11.34 -4.74
C GLN A 66 3.08 -12.05 -5.86
N ALA A 67 2.03 -12.81 -5.52
CA ALA A 67 1.16 -13.44 -6.52
C ALA A 67 0.31 -12.44 -7.31
N LEU A 68 -0.02 -11.29 -6.72
CA LEU A 68 -0.79 -10.23 -7.37
C LEU A 68 0.05 -9.32 -8.28
N LEU A 69 1.37 -9.21 -8.05
CA LEU A 69 2.27 -8.35 -8.82
C LEU A 69 2.12 -8.50 -10.35
N PRO A 70 2.06 -9.72 -10.94
CA PRO A 70 1.87 -9.87 -12.39
C PRO A 70 0.58 -9.24 -12.91
N SER A 71 -0.51 -9.32 -12.13
CA SER A 71 -1.79 -8.69 -12.50
C SER A 71 -1.74 -7.15 -12.45
N LEU A 72 -0.78 -6.60 -11.70
CA LEU A 72 -0.49 -5.17 -11.63
C LEU A 72 0.54 -4.75 -12.69
N GLY A 73 0.90 -5.62 -13.63
CA GLY A 73 1.88 -5.34 -14.69
C GLY A 73 3.34 -5.52 -14.26
N VAL A 74 3.58 -6.12 -13.10
CA VAL A 74 4.91 -6.37 -12.55
C VAL A 74 5.25 -7.86 -12.64
N ALA A 75 6.02 -8.25 -13.64
CA ALA A 75 6.39 -9.66 -13.83
C ALA A 75 7.73 -10.01 -13.15
N GLY A 76 7.80 -11.23 -12.59
CA GLY A 76 9.02 -11.81 -12.03
C GLY A 76 9.35 -11.36 -10.59
N THR A 77 10.37 -11.99 -10.00
CA THR A 77 10.84 -11.72 -8.63
C THR A 77 11.98 -10.70 -8.56
N GLU A 78 12.67 -10.47 -9.68
CA GLU A 78 13.78 -9.51 -9.78
C GLU A 78 13.41 -8.09 -9.33
N PRO A 79 12.24 -7.53 -9.68
CA PRO A 79 11.86 -6.19 -9.22
C PRO A 79 11.79 -6.09 -7.69
N THR A 80 11.24 -7.11 -7.04
CA THR A 80 11.11 -7.21 -5.58
C THR A 80 12.48 -7.30 -4.91
N ILE A 81 13.36 -8.19 -5.39
CA ILE A 81 14.73 -8.32 -4.86
C ILE A 81 15.51 -7.00 -5.00
N ARG A 82 15.31 -6.28 -6.11
CA ARG A 82 15.96 -4.99 -6.33
C ARG A 82 15.51 -3.95 -5.31
N VAL A 83 14.21 -3.80 -5.04
CA VAL A 83 13.72 -2.86 -4.03
C VAL A 83 14.25 -3.21 -2.64
N LEU A 84 14.33 -4.49 -2.29
CA LEU A 84 14.93 -4.91 -1.02
C LEU A 84 16.35 -4.37 -0.86
N ARG A 85 17.19 -4.57 -1.88
CA ARG A 85 18.60 -4.13 -1.87
C ARG A 85 18.72 -2.61 -1.82
N LEU A 86 17.86 -1.90 -2.54
CA LEU A 86 17.84 -0.44 -2.55
C LEU A 86 17.46 0.13 -1.16
N LEU A 87 16.46 -0.46 -0.50
CA LEU A 87 16.10 -0.10 0.88
C LEU A 87 17.22 -0.43 1.87
N GLN A 88 17.86 -1.61 1.74
CA GLN A 88 18.99 -1.99 2.60
C GLN A 88 20.15 -0.99 2.50
N ALA A 89 20.43 -0.50 1.29
CA ALA A 89 21.48 0.47 1.02
C ALA A 89 21.04 1.93 1.29
N ASN A 90 19.77 2.18 1.62
CA ASN A 90 19.18 3.52 1.64
C ASN A 90 19.46 4.30 0.33
N ASP A 91 19.41 3.61 -0.81
CA ASP A 91 19.61 4.20 -2.13
C ASP A 91 18.29 4.73 -2.70
N PHE A 92 17.93 5.94 -2.29
CA PHE A 92 16.68 6.59 -2.69
C PHE A 92 16.67 7.03 -4.16
N ALA A 93 17.83 7.35 -4.73
CA ALA A 93 17.92 7.64 -6.15
C ALA A 93 17.64 6.38 -6.97
N GLY A 94 18.19 5.24 -6.54
CA GLY A 94 17.86 3.94 -7.13
C GLY A 94 16.40 3.53 -6.93
N LEU A 95 15.79 3.84 -5.77
CA LEU A 95 14.34 3.64 -5.54
C LEU A 95 13.50 4.47 -6.50
N GLU A 96 13.80 5.76 -6.64
CA GLU A 96 13.12 6.63 -7.59
C GLU A 96 13.20 6.07 -9.01
N GLN A 97 14.40 5.71 -9.48
CA GLN A 97 14.60 5.14 -10.80
C GLN A 97 13.82 3.82 -10.99
N HIS A 98 13.81 2.96 -9.96
CA HIS A 98 13.06 1.71 -9.99
C HIS A 98 11.56 1.95 -10.16
N PHE A 99 10.97 2.82 -9.33
CA PHE A 99 9.54 3.10 -9.42
C PHE A 99 9.17 3.87 -10.70
N ARG A 100 10.02 4.78 -11.18
CA ARG A 100 9.81 5.43 -12.50
C ARG A 100 9.78 4.40 -13.64
N ALA A 101 10.71 3.45 -13.62
CA ALA A 101 10.74 2.37 -14.60
C ALA A 101 9.51 1.44 -14.48
N LEU A 102 9.09 1.16 -13.25
CA LEU A 102 7.88 0.37 -12.96
C LEU A 102 6.64 1.00 -13.59
N PHE A 103 6.39 2.29 -13.31
CA PHE A 103 5.22 2.99 -13.85
C PHE A 103 5.31 3.20 -15.37
N ALA A 104 6.51 3.35 -15.93
CA ALA A 104 6.72 3.42 -17.38
C ALA A 104 6.41 2.09 -18.09
N ALA A 105 6.61 0.95 -17.42
CA ALA A 105 6.37 -0.38 -17.99
C ALA A 105 4.89 -0.80 -17.95
N LEU A 106 4.02 -0.05 -17.25
CA LEU A 106 2.60 -0.38 -17.16
C LEU A 106 1.91 -0.25 -18.53
N PRO A 107 1.24 -1.29 -19.03
CA PRO A 107 0.58 -1.27 -20.34
C PRO A 107 -0.46 -0.15 -20.45
N HIS A 108 -0.55 0.47 -21.63
CA HIS A 108 -1.50 1.56 -21.86
C HIS A 108 -2.96 1.14 -21.62
N ASP A 109 -3.32 -0.11 -21.93
CA ASP A 109 -4.68 -0.65 -21.75
C ASP A 109 -5.08 -0.81 -20.28
N TRP A 110 -4.09 -0.93 -19.40
CA TRP A 110 -4.33 -1.01 -17.97
C TRP A 110 -4.99 0.27 -17.43
N TYR A 111 -4.67 1.43 -18.02
CA TYR A 111 -5.29 2.71 -17.69
C TYR A 111 -6.68 2.90 -18.34
N ARG A 112 -6.92 2.30 -19.51
CA ARG A 112 -8.24 2.37 -20.18
C ARG A 112 -9.30 1.53 -19.48
N ASN A 113 -8.90 0.36 -18.98
CA ASN A 113 -9.83 -0.61 -18.40
C ASN A 113 -9.99 -0.46 -16.88
N ASN A 114 -9.33 0.52 -16.25
CA ASN A 114 -9.36 0.71 -14.81
C ASN A 114 -9.75 2.15 -14.44
N PRO A 115 -11.05 2.46 -14.27
CA PRO A 115 -11.54 3.80 -13.92
C PRO A 115 -10.91 4.40 -12.65
N ILE A 116 -10.41 3.53 -11.76
CA ILE A 116 -9.77 3.87 -10.49
C ILE A 116 -8.37 4.48 -10.70
N ALA A 117 -7.76 4.28 -11.88
CA ALA A 117 -6.46 4.87 -12.21
C ALA A 117 -6.45 6.41 -12.24
N LYS A 118 -7.61 7.04 -12.01
CA LYS A 118 -7.75 8.49 -11.87
C LYS A 118 -7.45 9.00 -10.46
N TYR A 119 -7.29 8.11 -9.47
CA TYR A 119 -7.17 8.45 -8.05
C TYR A 119 -5.80 8.09 -7.47
N GLU A 120 -5.38 8.87 -6.47
CA GLU A 120 -4.14 8.65 -5.70
C GLU A 120 -4.02 7.23 -5.14
N GLY A 121 -5.11 6.69 -4.57
CA GLY A 121 -5.14 5.34 -4.01
C GLY A 121 -4.73 4.24 -4.99
N HIS A 122 -4.86 4.48 -6.30
CA HIS A 122 -4.38 3.53 -7.29
C HIS A 122 -2.85 3.44 -7.37
N TYR A 123 -2.18 4.59 -7.46
CA TYR A 123 -0.72 4.65 -7.53
C TYR A 123 -0.11 4.18 -6.21
N ALA A 124 -0.72 4.59 -5.09
CA ALA A 124 -0.37 4.10 -3.76
C ALA A 124 -0.52 2.57 -3.67
N SER A 125 -1.57 1.98 -4.25
CA SER A 125 -1.78 0.51 -4.20
C SER A 125 -0.71 -0.29 -4.95
N VAL A 126 -0.20 0.21 -6.09
CA VAL A 126 0.91 -0.43 -6.81
C VAL A 126 2.18 -0.37 -5.98
N PHE A 127 2.45 0.79 -5.38
CA PHE A 127 3.60 0.98 -4.50
C PHE A 127 3.52 0.07 -3.27
N TYR A 128 2.37 0.06 -2.57
CA TYR A 128 2.08 -0.82 -1.45
C TYR A 128 2.31 -2.28 -1.83
N SER A 129 1.72 -2.76 -2.93
CA SER A 129 1.83 -4.16 -3.32
C SER A 129 3.30 -4.57 -3.54
N HIS A 130 4.11 -3.66 -4.08
CA HIS A 130 5.54 -3.89 -4.29
C HIS A 130 6.33 -3.97 -2.98
N ILE A 131 6.01 -3.12 -2.00
CA ILE A 131 6.67 -3.14 -0.68
C ILE A 131 6.14 -4.29 0.19
N ALA A 132 4.84 -4.55 0.19
CA ALA A 132 4.23 -5.63 0.95
C ALA A 132 4.71 -7.01 0.49
N ALA A 133 4.98 -7.18 -0.82
CA ALA A 133 5.59 -8.39 -1.38
C ALA A 133 6.98 -8.70 -0.80
N LEU A 134 7.65 -7.74 -0.15
CA LEU A 134 8.92 -7.95 0.54
C LEU A 134 8.76 -8.54 1.96
N GLY A 135 7.54 -8.64 2.48
CA GLY A 135 7.26 -9.08 3.85
C GLY A 135 7.76 -8.12 4.93
N LEU A 136 7.95 -6.85 4.58
CA LEU A 136 8.39 -5.82 5.53
C LEU A 136 7.27 -5.45 6.49
N ARG A 137 7.63 -4.78 7.59
CA ARG A 137 6.64 -4.17 8.49
C ARG A 137 6.11 -2.90 7.84
N VAL A 138 5.02 -3.04 7.10
CA VAL A 138 4.28 -1.94 6.48
C VAL A 138 3.05 -1.62 7.31
N THR A 139 2.74 -0.34 7.48
CA THR A 139 1.46 0.14 7.99
C THR A 139 0.91 1.14 6.99
N VAL A 140 -0.14 0.75 6.29
CA VAL A 140 -0.84 1.62 5.35
C VAL A 140 -1.77 2.50 6.16
N GLU A 141 -1.97 3.73 5.70
CA GLU A 141 -3.03 4.58 6.22
C GLU A 141 -2.86 4.74 7.75
N ASP A 142 -1.61 5.06 8.14
CA ASP A 142 -1.13 4.99 9.51
C ASP A 142 -1.56 6.23 10.30
N ALA A 143 -2.54 6.02 11.19
CA ALA A 143 -3.17 7.10 11.92
C ALA A 143 -2.31 7.63 13.07
N SER A 144 -2.42 8.94 13.28
CA SER A 144 -1.87 9.71 14.38
C SER A 144 -2.87 10.79 14.83
N ASN A 145 -2.52 11.54 15.88
CA ASN A 145 -3.32 12.67 16.35
C ASN A 145 -3.37 13.85 15.35
N THR A 146 -2.41 13.95 14.43
CA THR A 146 -2.31 15.07 13.47
C THR A 146 -2.84 14.73 12.09
N GLY A 147 -3.17 13.47 11.84
CA GLY A 147 -3.68 12.98 10.57
C GLY A 147 -3.25 11.53 10.32
N LYS A 148 -3.16 11.17 9.05
CA LYS A 148 -2.93 9.81 8.58
C LYS A 148 -1.90 9.88 7.46
N VAL A 149 -0.78 9.19 7.64
CA VAL A 149 0.24 9.06 6.58
C VAL A 149 -0.11 7.88 5.70
N ASP A 150 0.07 8.01 4.38
CA ASP A 150 -0.40 6.99 3.44
C ASP A 150 0.30 5.64 3.65
N MET A 151 1.60 5.64 3.94
CA MET A 151 2.32 4.40 4.23
C MET A 151 3.56 4.64 5.09
N ALA A 152 3.69 3.86 6.15
CA ALA A 152 4.89 3.77 6.97
C ALA A 152 5.55 2.40 6.80
N VAL A 153 6.87 2.36 6.68
CA VAL A 153 7.66 1.13 6.58
C VAL A 153 8.76 1.16 7.64
N GLU A 154 8.84 0.10 8.45
CA GLU A 154 9.95 -0.13 9.36
C GLU A 154 10.86 -1.23 8.79
N PHE A 155 12.10 -0.89 8.48
CA PHE A 155 13.05 -1.85 7.92
C PHE A 155 14.49 -1.45 8.18
N ASN A 156 15.35 -2.45 8.45
CA ASN A 156 16.80 -2.29 8.59
C ASN A 156 17.24 -1.17 9.56
N GLY A 157 16.50 -0.97 10.66
CA GLY A 157 16.79 0.09 11.64
C GLY A 157 16.39 1.49 11.19
N HIS A 158 15.51 1.61 10.19
CA HIS A 158 14.99 2.88 9.67
C HIS A 158 13.46 2.87 9.62
N VAL A 159 12.89 4.08 9.69
CA VAL A 159 11.48 4.34 9.41
C VAL A 159 11.39 5.12 8.12
N TYR A 160 10.52 4.69 7.20
CA TYR A 160 10.26 5.36 5.93
C TYR A 160 8.79 5.77 5.90
N LEU A 161 8.52 7.06 5.85
CA LEU A 161 7.17 7.64 5.77
C LEU A 161 6.93 8.13 4.35
N PHE A 162 5.99 7.51 3.67
CA PHE A 162 5.60 7.84 2.31
C PHE A 162 4.27 8.60 2.31
N GLU A 163 4.23 9.69 1.56
CA GLU A 163 3.00 10.40 1.20
C GLU A 163 2.92 10.48 -0.33
N PHE A 164 1.76 10.18 -0.88
CA PHE A 164 1.51 10.20 -2.32
C PHE A 164 0.64 11.39 -2.67
N LYS A 165 0.84 11.97 -3.86
CA LYS A 165 -0.07 12.97 -4.44
C LYS A 165 -0.22 12.77 -5.93
N VAL A 166 -1.41 13.04 -6.45
CA VAL A 166 -1.63 13.21 -7.89
C VAL A 166 -1.69 14.71 -8.20
N VAL A 167 -0.74 15.23 -8.98
CA VAL A 167 -0.55 16.68 -9.17
C VAL A 167 -1.77 17.36 -9.80
N GLU A 168 -2.55 16.65 -10.62
CA GLU A 168 -3.79 17.19 -11.20
C GLU A 168 -4.95 17.28 -10.21
N GLN A 169 -4.82 16.69 -9.01
CA GLN A 169 -5.83 16.74 -7.96
C GLN A 169 -5.54 17.82 -6.91
N VAL A 170 -4.27 18.17 -6.72
CA VAL A 170 -3.83 19.15 -5.71
C VAL A 170 -2.87 20.16 -6.36
N PRO A 171 -3.29 21.43 -6.51
CA PRO A 171 -2.45 22.46 -7.11
C PRO A 171 -1.13 22.61 -6.35
N GLY A 172 -0.03 22.34 -7.06
CA GLY A 172 1.31 22.65 -6.61
C GLY A 172 2.04 21.56 -5.84
N GLY A 173 1.58 20.29 -5.86
CA GLY A 173 2.37 19.10 -5.48
C GLY A 173 3.19 19.28 -4.21
N LYS A 174 2.66 18.84 -3.06
CA LYS A 174 3.29 19.08 -1.76
C LYS A 174 3.33 17.85 -0.87
N ALA A 175 3.61 16.68 -1.45
CA ALA A 175 3.63 15.43 -0.69
C ALA A 175 4.63 15.48 0.49
N LEU A 176 5.88 15.89 0.22
CA LEU A 176 6.90 16.01 1.27
C LEU A 176 6.54 17.09 2.30
N GLN A 177 6.03 18.23 1.85
CA GLN A 177 5.63 19.31 2.75
C GLN A 177 4.48 18.89 3.67
N GLN A 178 3.53 18.08 3.19
CA GLN A 178 2.46 17.55 4.03
C GLN A 178 3.01 16.65 5.16
N LEU A 179 3.98 15.78 4.87
CA LEU A 179 4.65 14.97 5.89
C LEU A 179 5.23 15.84 7.02
N LYS A 180 5.83 16.98 6.65
CA LYS A 180 6.44 17.95 7.57
C LYS A 180 5.39 18.74 8.35
N ASP A 181 4.41 19.33 7.66
CA ASP A 181 3.38 20.16 8.27
C ASP A 181 2.52 19.37 9.27
N ARG A 182 2.31 18.08 9.01
CA ARG A 182 1.57 17.17 9.89
C ARG A 182 2.44 16.54 10.97
N ASN A 183 3.76 16.74 10.95
CA ASN A 183 4.72 16.15 11.89
C ASN A 183 4.55 14.63 12.08
N TYR A 184 4.29 13.89 11.00
CA TYR A 184 4.05 12.44 11.11
C TYR A 184 5.24 11.65 11.69
N ALA A 185 6.45 12.21 11.62
CA ALA A 185 7.63 11.66 12.26
C ALA A 185 7.51 11.54 13.79
N ASP A 186 6.72 12.39 14.47
CA ASP A 186 6.62 12.42 15.93
C ASP A 186 6.24 11.06 16.53
N LYS A 187 5.35 10.33 15.87
CA LYS A 187 4.92 8.99 16.27
C LYS A 187 6.09 8.00 16.43
N TYR A 188 7.16 8.22 15.68
CA TYR A 188 8.31 7.31 15.58
C TYR A 188 9.55 7.81 16.34
N ARG A 189 9.60 9.08 16.76
CA ARG A 189 10.79 9.70 17.37
C ARG A 189 11.30 8.98 18.61
N ALA A 190 10.41 8.43 19.43
CA ALA A 190 10.78 7.70 20.65
C ALA A 190 11.58 6.41 20.38
N GLN A 191 11.58 5.90 19.14
CA GLN A 191 12.33 4.71 18.75
C GLN A 191 13.82 4.98 18.56
N GLY A 192 14.23 6.24 18.42
CA GLY A 192 15.64 6.62 18.19
C GLY A 192 16.20 6.17 16.83
N LEU A 193 15.32 5.79 15.89
CA LEU A 193 15.70 5.37 14.54
C LEU A 193 15.73 6.57 13.58
N PRO A 194 16.56 6.56 12.52
CA PRO A 194 16.48 7.57 11.48
C PRO A 194 15.14 7.45 10.72
N ILE A 195 14.45 8.58 10.56
CA ILE A 195 13.13 8.67 9.92
C ILE A 195 13.28 9.42 8.60
N HIS A 196 13.00 8.73 7.49
CA HIS A 196 13.01 9.30 6.15
C HIS A 196 11.60 9.71 5.76
N LEU A 197 11.40 10.98 5.41
CA LEU A 197 10.19 11.52 4.82
C LEU A 197 10.32 11.45 3.30
N ILE A 198 9.35 10.84 2.63
CA ILE A 198 9.40 10.57 1.19
C ILE A 198 8.09 11.02 0.55
N GLY A 199 8.14 12.13 -0.17
CA GLY A 199 7.00 12.62 -0.95
C GLY A 199 7.07 12.09 -2.38
N VAL A 200 6.02 11.41 -2.84
CA VAL A 200 5.95 10.86 -4.19
C VAL A 200 4.79 11.50 -4.93
N GLU A 201 5.09 12.17 -6.05
CA GLU A 201 4.10 12.87 -6.83
C GLU A 201 3.96 12.25 -8.21
N PHE A 202 2.72 12.01 -8.60
CA PHE A 202 2.38 11.35 -9.84
C PHE A 202 1.57 12.30 -10.73
N SER A 203 1.90 12.33 -12.02
CA SER A 203 1.05 12.97 -13.03
C SER A 203 0.22 11.91 -13.73
N ARG A 204 -1.10 12.02 -13.60
CA ARG A 204 -2.05 11.19 -14.33
C ARG A 204 -1.95 11.40 -15.84
N GLU A 205 -1.67 12.63 -16.28
CA GLU A 205 -1.52 12.94 -17.69
C GLU A 205 -0.26 12.30 -18.28
N GLN A 206 0.87 12.42 -17.60
CA GLN A 206 2.14 11.82 -18.03
C GLN A 206 2.21 10.31 -17.71
N ARG A 207 1.32 9.83 -16.84
CA ARG A 207 1.32 8.46 -16.28
C ARG A 207 2.66 8.08 -15.69
N GLN A 208 3.25 9.02 -14.96
CA GLN A 208 4.60 8.91 -14.46
C GLN A 208 4.75 9.66 -13.13
N ILE A 209 5.69 9.21 -12.30
CA ILE A 209 6.17 9.98 -11.16
C ILE A 209 6.80 11.26 -11.69
N VAL A 210 6.41 12.42 -11.20
CA VAL A 210 6.99 13.71 -11.59
C VAL A 210 7.93 14.26 -10.54
N ALA A 211 7.71 13.93 -9.26
CA ALA A 211 8.62 14.24 -8.16
C ALA A 211 8.76 13.06 -7.19
N PHE A 212 9.97 12.86 -6.69
CA PHE A 212 10.31 11.91 -5.64
C PHE A 212 11.26 12.60 -4.68
N GLU A 213 10.70 13.26 -3.68
CA GLU A 213 11.45 14.10 -2.76
C GLU A 213 11.71 13.37 -1.45
N ARG A 214 12.86 13.67 -0.84
CA ARG A 214 13.32 13.04 0.39
C ARG A 214 13.85 14.08 1.37
N GLU A 215 13.53 13.90 2.64
CA GLU A 215 14.16 14.59 3.76
C GLU A 215 14.35 13.64 4.95
N LEU A 216 15.33 13.92 5.82
CA LEU A 216 15.47 13.23 7.11
C LEU A 216 14.80 14.10 8.18
N ALA A 217 13.95 13.51 9.03
CA ALA A 217 13.10 14.23 10.00
C ALA A 217 13.76 14.60 11.34
#